data_AF-A0A7C5UJY8-F1
#
_entry.id   AF-A0A7C5UJY8-F1
#
_cell.length_a   1.000
_cell.length_b   1.000
_cell.length_c   1.000
_cell.angle_alpha   90.00
_cell.angle_beta   90.00
_cell.angle_gamma   90.00
#
_symmetry.space_group_name_H-M   'P 1'
#
loop_
_entity.id
_entity.type
_entity.pdbx_description
1 polymer ?
#
loop_
_entity_poly.entity_id
_entity_poly.type
_entity_poly.pdbx_seq_one_letter_code
_entity_poly.pdbx_strand_id
1 'polypeptide(L)'
;RVAFGEPIAHRQAIAFMLAEMAWEVDSTRLLAWESAWELDQKKEDGFKDAYLAKLYADQMVVWVTDCGVQILGGHGYIREHPVELWLRNGRGFCAFEGLAIV
;
A
#
# COMPACT_ATOMS: atom_id res chain seq x y z
N ARG A 1 -17.84 5.35 -10.48
CA ARG A 1 -19.10 5.12 -9.70
C ARG A 1 -19.75 6.46 -9.39
N VAL A 2 -21.07 6.56 -9.54
CA VAL A 2 -21.89 7.74 -9.20
C VAL A 2 -22.83 7.35 -8.07
N ALA A 3 -22.96 8.20 -7.05
CA ALA A 3 -23.92 8.00 -5.96
C ALA A 3 -24.38 9.37 -5.46
N PHE A 4 -25.64 9.46 -5.02
CA PHE A 4 -26.22 10.71 -4.52
C PHE A 4 -26.08 11.88 -5.53
N GLY A 5 -26.29 11.58 -6.82
CA GLY A 5 -26.31 12.60 -7.88
C GLY A 5 -24.96 13.06 -8.43
N GLU A 6 -23.82 12.56 -7.93
CA GLU A 6 -22.49 12.96 -8.41
C GLU A 6 -21.44 11.84 -8.31
N PRO A 7 -20.29 11.96 -9.01
CA PRO A 7 -19.18 11.03 -8.84
C PRO A 7 -18.71 10.97 -7.38
N ILE A 8 -18.52 9.77 -6.84
CA ILE A 8 -18.10 9.61 -5.44
C ILE A 8 -16.72 10.22 -5.15
N ALA A 9 -15.88 10.38 -6.18
CA ALA A 9 -14.56 11.01 -6.07
C ALA A 9 -14.63 12.50 -5.70
N HIS A 10 -15.78 13.16 -5.89
CA HIS A 10 -15.98 14.55 -5.47
C HIS A 10 -16.32 14.67 -3.97
N ARG A 11 -16.62 13.56 -3.29
CA ARG A 11 -16.84 13.56 -1.85
C ARG A 11 -15.49 13.72 -1.17
N GLN A 12 -15.33 14.77 -0.36
CA GLN A 12 -14.07 15.12 0.32
C GLN A 12 -13.39 13.95 1.02
N ALA A 13 -14.15 13.10 1.73
CA ALA A 13 -13.61 11.93 2.41
C ALA A 13 -12.96 10.92 1.45
N ILE A 14 -13.57 10.69 0.28
CA ILE A 14 -13.01 9.81 -0.76
C ILE A 14 -11.82 10.48 -1.45
N ALA A 15 -11.92 11.78 -1.74
CA ALA A 15 -10.83 12.54 -2.34
C ALA A 15 -9.57 12.53 -1.47
N PHE A 16 -9.71 12.73 -0.16
CA PHE A 16 -8.61 12.66 0.79
C PHE A 16 -8.02 11.26 0.89
N MET A 17 -8.85 10.23 0.98
CA MET A 17 -8.39 8.84 1.00
C MET A 17 -7.61 8.49 -0.27
N LEU A 18 -8.08 8.89 -1.45
CA LEU A 18 -7.36 8.70 -2.71
C LEU A 18 -6.03 9.44 -2.76
N ALA A 19 -6.00 10.67 -2.26
CA ALA A 19 -4.77 11.47 -2.19
C ALA A 19 -3.74 10.85 -1.25
N GLU A 20 -4.18 10.38 -0.08
CA GLU A 20 -3.33 9.72 0.91
C GLU A 20 -2.83 8.37 0.39
N MET A 21 -3.68 7.57 -0.27
CA MET A 21 -3.27 6.34 -0.98
C MET A 21 -2.17 6.60 -2.01
N ALA A 22 -2.29 7.65 -2.81
CA ALA A 22 -1.27 7.99 -3.80
C ALA A 22 0.05 8.41 -3.13
N TRP A 23 -0.04 9.27 -2.10
CA TRP A 23 1.11 9.73 -1.34
C TRP A 23 1.86 8.59 -0.65
N GLU A 24 1.15 7.64 -0.05
CA GLU A 24 1.73 6.49 0.63
C GLU A 24 2.49 5.56 -0.32
N VAL A 25 1.91 5.29 -1.50
CA VAL A 25 2.56 4.47 -2.54
C VAL A 25 3.83 5.14 -3.05
N ASP A 26 3.79 6.45 -3.32
CA ASP A 26 4.95 7.19 -3.81
C ASP A 26 6.05 7.31 -2.75
N SER A 27 5.67 7.55 -1.48
CA SER A 27 6.62 7.64 -0.36
C SER A 27 7.31 6.31 -0.12
N THR A 28 6.57 5.20 -0.13
CA THR A 28 7.14 3.86 0.01
C THR A 28 8.08 3.53 -1.14
N ARG A 29 7.72 3.91 -2.37
CA ARG A 29 8.57 3.71 -3.55
C ARG A 29 9.89 4.46 -3.41
N LEU A 30 9.86 5.70 -2.91
CA LEU A 30 11.07 6.49 -2.67
C LEU A 30 11.96 5.85 -1.60
N LEU A 31 11.39 5.43 -0.46
CA LEU A 31 12.13 4.73 0.61
C LEU A 31 12.79 3.44 0.10
N ALA A 32 12.11 2.67 -0.76
CA ALA A 32 12.65 1.47 -1.35
C ALA A 32 13.84 1.76 -2.29
N TRP A 33 13.76 2.81 -3.11
CA TRP A 33 14.87 3.19 -3.99
C TRP A 33 16.05 3.81 -3.24
N GLU A 34 15.77 4.63 -2.23
CA GLU A 34 16.80 5.21 -1.38
C GLU A 34 17.59 4.12 -0.65
N SER A 35 16.91 3.22 0.05
CA SER A 35 17.57 2.11 0.74
C SER A 35 18.34 1.18 -0.20
N ALA A 36 17.82 0.90 -1.40
CA ALA A 36 18.56 0.13 -2.42
C ALA A 36 19.85 0.85 -2.84
N TRP A 37 19.77 2.16 -3.07
CA TRP A 37 20.95 2.95 -3.39
C TRP A 37 21.98 2.99 -2.25
N GLU A 38 21.54 3.06 -1.00
CA GLU A 38 22.44 3.04 0.16
C GLU A 38 23.17 1.71 0.32
N LEU A 39 22.49 0.59 0.03
CA LEU A 39 23.10 -0.73 -0.04
C LEU A 39 24.16 -0.81 -1.14
N ASP A 40 23.88 -0.30 -2.34
CA ASP A 40 24.85 -0.27 -3.45
C ASP A 40 26.10 0.56 -3.09
N GLN A 41 25.91 1.65 -2.34
CA GLN A 41 27.00 2.51 -1.88
C GLN A 41 27.70 2.00 -0.62
N LYS A 42 27.30 0.85 -0.08
CA LYS A 42 27.85 0.25 1.15
C LYS A 42 27.84 1.22 2.33
N LYS A 43 26.78 2.03 2.45
CA LYS A 43 26.60 2.87 3.64
C LYS A 43 26.43 1.99 4.88
N GLU A 44 26.92 2.48 6.01
CA GLU A 44 26.86 1.77 7.30
C GLU A 44 25.43 1.41 7.72
N ASP A 45 24.47 2.31 7.47
CA ASP A 45 23.06 2.13 7.83
C ASP A 45 22.20 1.45 6.74
N GLY A 46 22.72 1.15 5.55
CA GLY A 46 21.89 0.73 4.40
C GLY A 46 21.04 -0.52 4.65
N PHE A 47 21.51 -1.48 5.46
CA PHE A 47 20.73 -2.65 5.85
C PHE A 47 19.56 -2.32 6.78
N LYS A 48 19.78 -1.39 7.71
CA LYS A 48 18.74 -0.92 8.63
C LYS A 48 17.68 -0.15 7.86
N ASP A 49 18.09 0.71 6.94
CA ASP A 49 17.16 1.52 6.15
C ASP A 49 16.34 0.66 5.18
N ALA A 50 16.94 -0.39 4.59
CA ALA A 50 16.20 -1.38 3.81
C ALA A 50 15.17 -2.16 4.65
N TYR A 51 15.53 -2.54 5.88
CA TYR A 51 14.61 -3.22 6.80
C TYR A 51 13.42 -2.32 7.17
N LEU A 52 13.68 -1.04 7.50
CA LEU A 52 12.64 -0.08 7.82
C LEU A 52 11.74 0.23 6.61
N ALA A 53 12.32 0.38 5.42
CA ALA A 53 11.57 0.57 4.19
C ALA A 53 10.63 -0.61 3.90
N LYS A 54 11.09 -1.84 4.13
CA LYS A 54 10.27 -3.04 4.00
C LYS A 54 9.12 -3.05 5.02
N LEU A 55 9.40 -2.80 6.30
CA LEU A 55 8.39 -2.74 7.35
C LEU A 55 7.30 -1.69 7.07
N TYR A 56 7.70 -0.56 6.48
CA TYR A 56 6.77 0.47 6.04
C TYR A 56 5.91 -0.01 4.87
N ALA A 57 6.52 -0.63 3.86
CA ALA A 57 5.82 -1.16 2.69
C ALA A 57 4.74 -2.19 3.05
N ASP A 58 5.00 -3.03 4.05
CA ASP A 58 4.04 -4.01 4.58
C ASP A 58 2.79 -3.35 5.19
N GLN A 59 2.96 -2.28 5.96
CA GLN A 59 1.83 -1.57 6.55
C GLN A 59 1.05 -0.80 5.48
N MET A 60 1.78 -0.13 4.59
CA MET A 60 1.21 0.62 3.48
C MET A 60 0.38 -0.26 2.56
N VAL A 61 0.87 -1.45 2.16
CA VAL A 61 0.15 -2.30 1.20
C VAL A 61 -1.19 -2.77 1.77
N VAL A 62 -1.26 -3.11 3.05
CA VAL A 62 -2.51 -3.52 3.71
C VAL A 62 -3.46 -2.32 3.77
N TRP A 63 -2.97 -1.15 4.16
CA TRP A 63 -3.81 0.04 4.28
C TRP A 63 -4.37 0.50 2.93
N VAL A 64 -3.54 0.64 1.89
CA VAL A 64 -3.96 1.07 0.54
C VAL A 64 -4.97 0.10 -0.07
N THR A 65 -4.74 -1.21 0.09
CA THR A 65 -5.67 -2.20 -0.46
C THR A 65 -7.00 -2.25 0.29
N ASP A 66 -7.00 -2.03 1.61
CA ASP A 66 -8.21 -1.91 2.44
C ASP A 66 -9.03 -0.66 2.07
N CYS A 67 -8.37 0.49 1.92
CA CYS A 67 -9.00 1.72 1.41
C CYS A 67 -9.61 1.50 0.02
N GLY A 68 -8.93 0.75 -0.86
CA GLY A 68 -9.45 0.38 -2.18
C GLY A 68 -10.78 -0.39 -2.09
N VAL A 69 -10.86 -1.37 -1.18
CA VAL A 69 -12.12 -2.10 -0.91
C VAL A 69 -13.20 -1.14 -0.43
N GLN A 70 -12.88 -0.26 0.53
CA GLN A 70 -13.81 0.68 1.13
C GLN A 70 -14.38 1.68 0.11
N ILE A 71 -13.56 2.22 -0.79
CA ILE A 71 -13.98 3.17 -1.84
C ILE A 71 -14.96 2.50 -2.81
N LEU A 72 -14.72 1.24 -3.16
CA LEU A 72 -15.61 0.46 -4.04
C LEU A 72 -16.87 -0.05 -3.30
N GLY A 73 -16.86 -0.10 -1.97
CA GLY A 73 -17.96 -0.59 -1.15
C GLY A 73 -18.22 -2.07 -1.40
N GLY A 74 -19.48 -2.48 -1.58
CA GLY A 74 -19.81 -3.88 -1.86
C GLY A 74 -19.12 -4.45 -3.11
N HIS A 75 -18.89 -3.61 -4.13
CA HIS A 75 -18.12 -4.01 -5.32
C HIS A 75 -16.64 -4.27 -5.00
N GLY A 76 -16.11 -3.72 -3.91
CA GLY A 76 -14.75 -4.00 -3.46
C GLY A 76 -14.60 -5.39 -2.85
N TYR A 77 -15.70 -6.08 -2.52
CA TYR A 77 -15.68 -7.39 -1.88
C TYR A 77 -16.03 -8.55 -2.84
N ILE A 78 -16.54 -8.23 -4.04
CA ILE A 78 -16.86 -9.24 -5.06
C ILE A 78 -15.67 -9.48 -5.97
N ARG A 79 -15.58 -10.70 -6.53
CA ARG A 79 -14.44 -11.14 -7.35
C ARG A 79 -14.41 -10.57 -8.77
N GLU A 80 -15.39 -9.77 -9.16
CA GLU A 80 -15.39 -9.07 -10.45
C GLU A 80 -14.37 -7.93 -10.49
N HIS A 81 -13.95 -7.44 -9.32
CA HIS A 81 -12.91 -6.43 -9.19
C HIS A 81 -11.68 -7.02 -8.48
N PRO A 82 -10.45 -6.69 -8.93
CA PRO A 82 -9.24 -7.31 -8.38
C PRO A 82 -8.88 -6.81 -6.98
N VAL A 83 -9.57 -5.80 -6.44
CA VAL A 83 -9.17 -5.16 -5.18
C VAL A 83 -9.23 -6.10 -3.97
N GLU A 84 -10.21 -7.02 -3.94
CA GLU A 84 -10.30 -8.03 -2.87
C GLU A 84 -9.12 -9.00 -2.92
N LEU A 85 -8.70 -9.38 -4.13
CA LEU A 85 -7.53 -10.21 -4.36
C LEU A 85 -6.26 -9.49 -3.91
N TRP A 86 -6.13 -8.19 -4.23
CA TRP A 86 -4.99 -7.39 -3.78
C TRP A 86 -4.92 -7.25 -2.27
N LEU A 87 -6.04 -7.06 -1.58
CA LEU A 87 -6.08 -7.04 -0.11
C LEU A 87 -5.66 -8.37 0.50
N ARG A 88 -6.18 -9.50 -0.02
CA ARG A 88 -5.78 -10.84 0.44
C ARG A 88 -4.28 -11.09 0.24
N ASN A 89 -3.75 -10.72 -0.93
CA ASN A 89 -2.33 -10.87 -1.23
C ASN A 89 -1.46 -9.93 -0.39
N GLY A 90 -1.91 -8.68 -0.21
CA GLY A 90 -1.26 -7.64 0.59
C GLY A 90 -1.00 -8.11 2.02
N ARG A 91 -2.01 -8.72 2.65
CA ARG A 91 -1.87 -9.34 3.98
C ARG A 91 -0.86 -10.48 4.04
N GLY A 92 -0.59 -11.14 2.91
CA GLY A 92 0.43 -12.19 2.82
C GLY A 92 1.86 -11.65 2.94
N PHE A 93 2.14 -10.45 2.40
CA PHE A 93 3.49 -9.86 2.43
C PHE A 93 4.03 -9.67 3.86
N CYS A 94 3.16 -9.27 4.79
CA CYS A 94 3.52 -9.15 6.20
C CYS A 94 3.94 -10.48 6.84
N ALA A 95 3.38 -11.60 6.39
CA ALA A 95 3.68 -12.92 6.95
C ALA A 95 4.97 -13.55 6.36
N PHE A 96 5.35 -13.17 5.13
CA PHE A 96 6.51 -13.75 4.46
C PHE A 96 7.84 -13.43 5.13
N GLU A 97 7.93 -12.32 5.88
CA GLU A 97 9.16 -11.98 6.59
C GLU A 97 9.52 -12.99 7.68
N GLY A 98 8.52 -13.43 8.45
CA GLY A 98 8.70 -14.47 9.47
C GLY A 98 9.06 -15.83 8.87
N LEU A 99 8.68 -16.09 7.61
CA LEU A 99 9.05 -17.31 6.87
C LEU A 99 10.47 -17.24 6.28
N ALA A 100 10.97 -16.05 5.96
CA ALA A 100 12.30 -15.87 5.36
C ALA A 100 13.45 -15.77 6.39
N ILE A 101 13.12 -15.54 7.67
CA ILE A 101 14.09 -15.40 8.77
C ILE A 101 14.36 -16.74 9.49
N VAL A 102 13.55 -17.77 9.28
CA VAL A 102 13.72 -19.14 9.83
C VAL A 102 14.42 -20.03 8.81
#